data_AF-A0A920P2F1-F1
#
_entry.id   AF-A0A920P2F1-F1
#
_cell.length_a   1.000
_cell.length_b   1.000
_cell.length_c   1.000
_cell.angle_alpha   90.00
_cell.angle_beta   90.00
_cell.angle_gamma   90.00
#
_symmetry.space_group_name_H-M   'P 1'
#
loop_
_entity.id
_entity.type
_entity.pdbx_description
1 polymer ?
#
loop_
_entity_poly.entity_id
_entity_poly.type
_entity_poly.pdbx_seq_one_letter_code
_entity_poly.pdbx_strand_id
1 'polypeptide(L)'
;MSPPNDEFMNMEDNTMKKKFVFCLIHIKNHTHLFIKLLMEIRSIEWAAENNINIIMWIPTVKALKAKFEAYKNKRSEVTKKNIPLGEGVSLVRDMFVADTMEEAKEKAGEHMVNYMRWVCHWRGLGNHMDPGEELPETKGKLDLLNYEFLHKRNMFLEPLSSDR
;
A
#
# COMPACT_ATOMS: atom_id res chain seq x y z
N MET A 1 -11.89 7.46 26.84
CA MET A 1 -10.58 8.15 26.90
C MET A 1 -10.24 8.38 28.36
N SER A 2 -8.96 8.33 28.72
CA SER A 2 -8.54 8.62 30.09
C SER A 2 -8.86 10.07 30.48
N PRO A 3 -9.18 10.36 31.75
CA PRO A 3 -9.47 11.73 32.19
C PRO A 3 -8.24 12.64 32.03
N PRO A 4 -8.44 13.96 31.82
CA PRO A 4 -7.35 14.92 31.77
C PRO A 4 -6.53 14.91 33.07
N ASN A 5 -5.21 14.99 32.95
CA ASN A 5 -4.26 14.94 34.07
C ASN A 5 -3.21 16.05 33.86
N ASP A 6 -3.01 16.86 34.89
CA ASP A 6 -2.10 18.02 34.94
C ASP A 6 -0.62 17.65 34.79
N GLU A 7 -0.25 16.40 35.07
CA GLU A 7 1.09 15.84 34.80
C GLU A 7 1.38 15.78 33.28
N PHE A 8 0.37 15.50 32.46
CA PHE A 8 0.54 15.23 31.03
C PHE A 8 0.04 16.38 30.14
N MET A 9 -0.87 17.21 30.67
CA MET A 9 -1.59 18.20 29.89
C MET A 9 -1.68 19.53 30.66
N ASN A 10 -1.54 20.64 29.96
CA ASN A 10 -1.87 21.95 30.50
C ASN A 10 -3.39 22.10 30.55
N MET A 11 -3.94 22.33 31.73
CA MET A 11 -5.39 22.40 31.93
C MET A 11 -6.00 23.73 31.45
N GLU A 12 -5.17 24.74 31.18
CA GLU A 12 -5.64 26.06 30.72
C GLU A 12 -5.78 26.13 29.19
N ASP A 13 -4.79 25.65 28.43
CA ASP A 13 -4.74 25.73 26.96
C ASP A 13 -4.86 24.36 26.27
N ASN A 14 -5.04 23.29 27.05
CA ASN A 14 -5.13 21.91 26.57
C ASN A 14 -3.89 21.40 25.81
N THR A 15 -2.73 22.02 26.00
CA THR A 15 -1.49 21.58 25.36
C THR A 15 -0.87 20.39 26.09
N MET A 16 -0.34 19.42 25.33
CA MET A 16 0.36 18.26 25.90
C MET A 16 1.75 18.66 26.41
N LYS A 17 1.99 18.55 27.71
CA LYS A 17 3.30 18.84 28.34
C LYS A 17 4.25 17.65 28.26
N LYS A 18 3.74 16.44 28.41
CA LYS A 18 4.54 15.22 28.54
C LYS A 18 3.85 14.08 27.81
N LYS A 19 4.64 13.30 27.07
CA LYS A 19 4.18 12.04 26.47
C LYS A 19 4.92 10.91 27.15
N PHE A 20 4.17 9.98 27.73
CA PHE A 20 4.72 8.77 28.32
C PHE A 20 4.25 7.57 27.50
N VAL A 21 5.20 6.78 27.02
CA VAL A 21 4.92 5.54 26.28
C VAL A 21 5.35 4.40 27.18
N PHE A 22 4.36 3.75 27.81
CA PHE A 22 4.58 2.68 28.79
C PHE A 22 5.19 1.41 28.17
N CYS A 23 5.06 1.23 26.86
CA CYS A 23 5.61 0.09 26.14
C CYS A 23 6.88 0.51 25.38
N LEU A 24 8.04 0.39 26.02
CA LEU A 24 9.32 0.53 25.34
C LEU A 24 9.49 -0.67 24.40
N ILE A 25 9.60 -0.38 23.10
CA ILE A 25 9.78 -1.40 22.06
C ILE A 25 11.13 -2.09 22.32
N HIS A 26 11.13 -3.41 22.50
CA HIS A 26 12.33 -4.21 22.78
C HIS A 26 13.30 -4.35 21.58
N ILE A 27 13.00 -3.71 20.45
CA ILE A 27 13.79 -3.81 19.22
C ILE A 27 14.98 -2.87 19.33
N LYS A 28 16.09 -3.38 19.89
CA LYS A 28 17.25 -2.56 20.22
C LYS A 28 18.13 -2.17 19.03
N ASN A 29 18.18 -2.90 17.90
CA ASN A 29 19.20 -2.64 16.87
C ASN A 29 18.97 -3.30 15.48
N HIS A 30 17.73 -3.48 15.01
CA HIS A 30 17.50 -3.91 13.61
C HIS A 30 16.72 -2.85 12.82
N THR A 31 17.50 -2.10 12.05
CA THR A 31 17.24 -0.82 11.37
C THR A 31 16.38 -0.91 10.11
N HIS A 32 15.35 -1.78 10.05
CA HIS A 32 14.57 -1.95 8.80
C HIS A 32 13.05 -2.05 8.98
N LEU A 33 12.50 -1.78 10.17
CA LEU A 33 11.10 -2.07 10.50
C LEU A 33 10.15 -0.86 10.47
N PHE A 34 10.54 0.25 9.88
CA PHE A 34 9.55 1.24 9.46
C PHE A 34 9.13 0.88 8.05
N ILE A 35 7.98 0.25 7.97
CA ILE A 35 7.27 -0.01 6.72
C ILE A 35 6.09 0.95 6.72
N LYS A 36 6.10 1.91 5.81
CA LYS A 36 4.96 2.79 5.61
C LYS A 36 4.12 2.25 4.47
N LEU A 37 2.80 2.18 4.68
CA LEU A 37 1.85 1.91 3.62
C LEU A 37 1.72 3.17 2.77
N LEU A 38 2.29 3.14 1.58
CA LEU A 38 2.44 4.33 0.74
C LEU A 38 1.75 4.14 -0.60
N MET A 39 0.99 5.16 -1.00
CA MET A 39 0.23 5.13 -2.25
C MET A 39 0.64 6.27 -3.19
N GLU A 40 1.01 7.44 -2.66
CA GLU A 40 1.38 8.64 -3.41
C GLU A 40 2.92 8.84 -3.47
N ILE A 41 3.40 9.41 -4.58
CA ILE A 41 4.83 9.64 -4.86
C ILE A 41 5.50 10.47 -3.75
N ARG A 42 4.89 11.57 -3.32
CA ARG A 42 5.45 12.44 -2.27
C ARG A 42 5.76 11.68 -0.98
N SER A 43 4.89 10.73 -0.63
CA SER A 43 5.04 9.95 0.59
C SER A 43 6.11 8.85 0.44
N ILE A 44 6.26 8.31 -0.78
CA ILE A 44 7.37 7.42 -1.18
C ILE A 44 8.71 8.13 -1.09
N GLU A 45 8.81 9.33 -1.65
CA GLU A 45 10.03 10.15 -1.59
C GLU A 45 10.40 10.50 -0.15
N TRP A 46 9.42 10.92 0.66
CA TRP A 46 9.65 11.20 2.07
C TRP A 46 10.17 9.98 2.84
N ALA A 47 9.66 8.78 2.56
CA ALA A 47 10.17 7.55 3.17
C ALA A 47 11.60 7.24 2.71
N ALA A 48 11.89 7.45 1.42
CA ALA A 48 13.24 7.31 0.88
C ALA A 48 14.24 8.26 1.56
N GLU A 49 13.85 9.52 1.77
CA GLU A 49 14.64 10.55 2.48
C GLU A 49 14.96 10.16 3.93
N ASN A 50 14.01 9.52 4.61
CA ASN A 50 14.15 9.16 6.02
C ASN A 50 14.78 7.78 6.24
N ASN A 51 15.35 7.18 5.20
CA ASN A 51 15.93 5.85 5.23
C ASN A 51 14.92 4.74 5.65
N ILE A 52 13.63 4.91 5.34
CA ILE A 52 12.51 4.02 5.70
C ILE A 52 12.16 3.10 4.52
N ASN A 53 11.91 1.81 4.76
CA ASN A 53 11.46 0.86 3.75
C ASN A 53 9.96 1.03 3.47
N ILE A 54 9.49 0.61 2.29
CA ILE A 54 8.10 0.85 1.89
C ILE A 54 7.37 -0.45 1.59
N ILE A 55 6.10 -0.51 1.97
CA ILE A 55 5.16 -1.48 1.42
C ILE A 55 4.12 -0.72 0.60
N MET A 56 3.96 -1.11 -0.65
CA MET A 56 2.83 -0.67 -1.47
C MET A 56 1.77 -1.75 -1.47
N TRP A 57 0.55 -1.33 -1.20
CA TRP A 57 -0.61 -2.20 -1.28
C TRP A 57 -1.26 -2.04 -2.64
N ILE A 58 -1.27 -3.12 -3.42
CA ILE A 58 -2.06 -3.29 -4.63
C ILE A 58 -2.04 -2.10 -5.63
N PRO A 59 -0.88 -1.47 -5.95
CA PRO A 59 -0.84 -0.51 -7.05
C PRO A 59 -0.96 -1.21 -8.40
N THR A 60 -1.51 -0.56 -9.42
CA THR A 60 -1.55 -1.15 -10.77
C THR A 60 -0.14 -1.42 -11.29
N VAL A 61 0.00 -2.40 -12.19
CA VAL A 61 1.29 -2.75 -12.78
C VAL A 61 1.94 -1.54 -13.49
N LYS A 62 1.13 -0.70 -14.15
CA LYS A 62 1.64 0.52 -14.80
C LYS A 62 2.13 1.57 -13.81
N ALA A 63 1.50 1.67 -12.64
CA ALA A 63 1.91 2.59 -11.59
C ALA A 63 3.19 2.16 -10.87
N LEU A 64 3.52 0.85 -10.86
CA LEU A 64 4.68 0.32 -10.12
C LEU A 64 6.00 0.95 -10.55
N LYS A 65 6.29 0.97 -11.86
CA LYS A 65 7.60 1.38 -12.36
C LYS A 65 7.96 2.81 -11.92
N ALA A 66 7.02 3.74 -12.09
CA ALA A 66 7.19 5.13 -11.67
C ALA A 66 7.44 5.24 -10.15
N LYS A 67 6.70 4.47 -9.35
CA LYS A 67 6.85 4.46 -7.88
C LYS A 67 8.20 3.88 -7.43
N PHE A 68 8.66 2.82 -8.09
CA PHE A 68 9.95 2.18 -7.78
C PHE A 68 11.11 3.11 -8.13
N GLU A 69 11.06 3.75 -9.30
CA GLU A 69 12.09 4.72 -9.71
C GLU A 69 12.08 5.94 -8.79
N ALA A 70 10.92 6.45 -8.37
CA ALA A 70 10.84 7.56 -7.41
C ALA A 70 11.54 7.22 -6.07
N TYR A 71 11.24 6.04 -5.51
CA TYR A 71 11.89 5.58 -4.28
C TYR A 71 13.40 5.41 -4.48
N LYS A 72 13.81 4.69 -5.53
CA LYS A 72 15.21 4.43 -5.86
C LYS A 72 16.01 5.71 -6.03
N ASN A 73 15.50 6.66 -6.83
CA ASN A 73 16.20 7.91 -7.13
C ASN A 73 16.43 8.72 -5.86
N LYS A 74 15.36 8.91 -5.07
CA LYS A 74 15.45 9.68 -3.83
C LYS A 74 16.32 8.99 -2.78
N ARG A 75 16.25 7.66 -2.66
CA ARG A 75 17.10 6.89 -1.73
C ARG A 75 18.55 6.94 -2.14
N SER A 76 18.83 6.87 -3.44
CA SER A 76 20.19 6.95 -3.98
C SER A 76 20.81 8.33 -3.74
N GLU A 77 20.03 9.40 -3.91
CA GLU A 77 20.42 10.78 -3.63
C GLU A 77 20.83 10.96 -2.17
N VAL A 78 19.97 10.55 -1.22
CA VAL A 78 20.21 10.74 0.21
C VAL A 78 21.36 9.88 0.74
N THR A 79 21.46 8.63 0.26
CA THR A 79 22.50 7.69 0.73
C THR A 79 23.83 7.80 -0.01
N LYS A 80 23.86 8.57 -1.11
CA LYS A 80 25.01 8.69 -2.04
C LYS A 80 25.49 7.32 -2.56
N LYS A 81 24.56 6.38 -2.73
CA LYS A 81 24.80 5.02 -3.24
C LYS A 81 23.84 4.74 -4.38
N ASN A 82 24.26 3.92 -5.35
CA ASN A 82 23.36 3.47 -6.41
C ASN A 82 22.49 2.31 -5.87
N ILE A 83 21.23 2.59 -5.57
CA ILE A 83 20.30 1.59 -5.06
C ILE A 83 19.68 0.82 -6.24
N PRO A 84 19.68 -0.53 -6.22
CA PRO A 84 18.96 -1.34 -7.20
C PRO A 84 17.45 -1.07 -7.18
N LEU A 85 16.81 -1.24 -8.34
CA LEU A 85 15.37 -1.12 -8.43
C LEU A 85 14.69 -2.21 -7.58
N GLY A 86 13.85 -1.81 -6.64
CA GLY A 86 13.13 -2.72 -5.74
C GLY A 86 13.80 -2.98 -4.39
N GLU A 87 15.04 -2.54 -4.17
CA GLU A 87 15.68 -2.66 -2.85
C GLU A 87 14.92 -1.82 -1.81
N GLY A 88 14.55 -2.41 -0.67
CA GLY A 88 13.77 -1.74 0.38
C GLY A 88 12.30 -1.48 0.02
N VAL A 89 11.83 -2.04 -1.09
CA VAL A 89 10.45 -1.97 -1.56
C VAL A 89 9.79 -3.35 -1.44
N SER A 90 8.58 -3.38 -0.91
CA SER A 90 7.77 -4.59 -0.79
C SER A 90 6.37 -4.36 -1.35
N LEU A 91 5.76 -5.40 -1.91
CA LEU A 91 4.43 -5.35 -2.51
C LEU A 91 3.50 -6.30 -1.78
N VAL A 92 2.30 -5.83 -1.46
CA VAL A 92 1.19 -6.69 -1.05
C VAL A 92 0.30 -6.90 -2.26
N ARG A 93 0.11 -8.17 -2.60
CA ARG A 93 -0.72 -8.64 -3.72
C ARG A 93 -1.68 -9.70 -3.20
N ASP A 94 -2.94 -9.54 -3.56
CA ASP A 94 -3.92 -10.60 -3.41
C ASP A 94 -3.69 -11.61 -4.54
N MET A 95 -3.44 -12.86 -4.18
CA MET A 95 -3.10 -13.94 -5.11
C MET A 95 -3.97 -15.15 -4.83
N PHE A 96 -4.48 -15.76 -5.90
CA PHE A 96 -5.12 -17.07 -5.84
C PHE A 96 -4.57 -17.91 -6.99
N VAL A 97 -4.17 -19.14 -6.67
CA VAL A 97 -3.46 -20.05 -7.58
C VAL A 97 -4.33 -21.28 -7.78
N ALA A 98 -4.51 -21.68 -9.03
CA ALA A 98 -5.24 -22.87 -9.44
C ALA A 98 -4.51 -23.56 -10.62
N ASP A 99 -5.03 -24.68 -11.12
CA ASP A 99 -4.38 -25.36 -12.25
C ASP A 99 -4.62 -24.60 -13.56
N THR A 100 -5.78 -23.92 -13.66
CA THR A 100 -6.16 -23.11 -14.83
C THR A 100 -6.70 -21.74 -14.42
N MET A 101 -6.68 -20.80 -15.37
CA MET A 101 -7.25 -19.46 -15.16
C MET A 101 -8.77 -19.50 -15.05
N GLU A 102 -9.41 -20.38 -15.80
CA GLU A 102 -10.85 -20.64 -15.76
C GLU A 102 -11.27 -21.11 -14.36
N GLU A 103 -10.55 -22.09 -13.81
CA GLU A 103 -10.76 -22.59 -12.45
C GLU A 103 -10.52 -21.51 -11.40
N ALA A 104 -9.46 -20.71 -11.56
CA ALA A 104 -9.18 -19.59 -10.66
C ALA A 104 -10.32 -18.56 -10.66
N LYS A 105 -10.85 -18.22 -11.84
CA LYS A 105 -11.97 -17.29 -11.99
C LYS A 105 -13.26 -17.85 -11.40
N GLU A 106 -13.55 -19.12 -11.62
CA GLU A 106 -14.73 -19.80 -11.06
C GLU A 106 -14.67 -19.83 -9.53
N LYS A 107 -13.55 -20.27 -8.97
CA LYS A 107 -13.41 -20.49 -7.51
C LYS A 107 -13.17 -19.21 -6.71
N ALA A 108 -12.53 -18.18 -7.27
CA ALA A 108 -12.09 -17.01 -6.52
C ALA A 108 -12.52 -15.67 -7.12
N GLY A 109 -12.96 -15.62 -8.39
CA GLY A 109 -13.25 -14.38 -9.09
C GLY A 109 -14.32 -13.53 -8.40
N GLU A 110 -15.45 -14.13 -8.04
CA GLU A 110 -16.53 -13.42 -7.34
C GLU A 110 -16.11 -13.01 -5.92
N HIS A 111 -15.45 -13.90 -5.18
CA HIS A 111 -15.00 -13.62 -3.83
C HIS A 111 -14.01 -12.46 -3.78
N MET A 112 -13.10 -12.37 -4.77
CA MET A 112 -12.15 -11.28 -4.86
C MET A 112 -12.84 -9.95 -5.20
N VAL A 113 -13.85 -9.96 -6.08
CA VAL A 113 -14.66 -8.77 -6.36
C VAL A 113 -15.44 -8.33 -5.11
N ASN A 114 -15.99 -9.27 -4.35
CA ASN A 114 -16.72 -8.98 -3.11
C ASN A 114 -15.81 -8.40 -2.02
N TYR A 115 -14.61 -8.95 -1.85
CA TYR A 115 -13.57 -8.37 -0.99
C TYR A 115 -13.21 -6.95 -1.42
N MET A 116 -12.96 -6.75 -2.72
CA MET A 116 -12.64 -5.43 -3.26
C MET A 116 -13.80 -4.45 -3.14
N ARG A 117 -15.06 -4.91 -3.14
CA ARG A 117 -16.23 -4.06 -2.89
C ARG A 117 -16.17 -3.46 -1.49
N TRP A 118 -15.80 -4.26 -0.49
CA TRP A 118 -15.62 -3.78 0.88
C TRP A 118 -14.44 -2.81 0.99
N VAL A 119 -13.30 -3.13 0.38
CA VAL A 119 -12.11 -2.26 0.34
C VAL A 119 -12.40 -0.92 -0.31
N CYS A 120 -12.91 -0.95 -1.53
CA CYS A 120 -13.17 0.24 -2.35
C CYS A 120 -14.37 1.04 -1.81
N HIS A 121 -15.24 0.45 -0.98
CA HIS A 121 -16.29 1.20 -0.32
C HIS A 121 -15.71 2.39 0.48
N TRP A 122 -14.60 2.18 1.18
CA TRP A 122 -13.98 3.23 2.00
C TRP A 122 -12.96 4.08 1.23
N ARG A 123 -12.30 3.51 0.21
CA ARG A 123 -11.17 4.16 -0.48
C ARG A 123 -11.45 4.63 -1.91
N GLY A 124 -12.60 4.27 -2.47
CA GLY A 124 -12.90 4.49 -3.88
C GLY A 124 -12.04 3.65 -4.82
N LEU A 125 -12.15 3.94 -6.12
CA LEU A 125 -11.43 3.19 -7.17
C LEU A 125 -10.06 3.78 -7.52
N GLY A 126 -9.70 4.95 -6.98
CA GLY A 126 -8.48 5.69 -7.37
C GLY A 126 -7.17 4.89 -7.23
N ASN A 127 -7.05 4.05 -6.19
CA ASN A 127 -5.87 3.21 -5.99
C ASN A 127 -5.70 2.11 -7.04
N HIS A 128 -6.78 1.81 -7.76
CA HIS A 128 -6.83 0.78 -8.80
C HIS A 128 -6.82 1.38 -10.20
N MET A 129 -6.62 2.69 -10.33
CA MET A 129 -6.53 3.36 -11.63
C MET A 129 -5.08 3.41 -12.10
N ASP A 130 -4.91 3.32 -13.42
CA ASP A 130 -3.62 3.60 -14.03
C ASP A 130 -3.29 5.09 -13.94
N PRO A 131 -2.00 5.48 -13.94
CA PRO A 131 -1.61 6.88 -13.93
C PRO A 131 -2.23 7.66 -15.10
N GLY A 132 -2.98 8.73 -14.80
CA GLY A 132 -3.64 9.57 -15.81
C GLY A 132 -4.91 8.97 -16.41
N GLU A 133 -5.40 7.84 -15.89
CA GLU A 133 -6.69 7.27 -16.29
C GLU A 133 -7.84 8.17 -15.80
N GLU A 134 -8.84 8.39 -16.64
CA GLU A 134 -10.11 9.01 -16.26
C GLU A 134 -11.21 7.96 -16.33
N LEU A 135 -11.98 7.82 -15.26
CA LEU A 135 -13.11 6.89 -15.23
C LEU A 135 -14.38 7.59 -15.73
N PRO A 136 -15.26 6.88 -16.47
CA PRO A 136 -16.54 7.43 -16.86
C PRO A 136 -17.39 7.78 -15.62
N GLU A 137 -18.13 8.87 -15.69
CA GLU A 137 -19.07 9.26 -14.63
C GLU A 137 -20.18 8.22 -14.50
N THR A 138 -20.38 7.74 -13.27
CA THR A 138 -21.39 6.74 -12.92
C THR A 138 -22.18 7.21 -11.70
N LYS A 139 -23.38 6.67 -11.50
CA LYS A 139 -24.24 7.08 -10.38
C LYS A 139 -23.66 6.61 -9.03
N GLY A 140 -23.09 5.42 -9.01
CA GLY A 140 -22.48 4.81 -7.84
C GLY A 140 -20.96 4.76 -7.92
N LYS A 141 -20.30 5.03 -6.80
CA LYS A 141 -18.83 5.07 -6.69
C LYS A 141 -18.12 3.75 -7.05
N LEU A 142 -18.83 2.61 -7.08
CA LEU A 142 -18.30 1.27 -7.35
C LEU A 142 -18.92 0.62 -8.59
N ASP A 143 -19.66 1.35 -9.41
CA ASP A 143 -20.40 0.77 -10.55
C ASP A 143 -19.47 0.11 -11.58
N LEU A 144 -18.23 0.61 -11.67
CA LEU A 144 -17.20 0.10 -12.56
C LEU A 144 -16.42 -1.09 -11.96
N LEU A 145 -16.62 -1.40 -10.67
CA LEU A 145 -15.90 -2.46 -9.98
C LEU A 145 -16.45 -3.83 -10.39
N ASN A 146 -15.70 -4.52 -11.24
CA ASN A 146 -15.97 -5.90 -11.63
C ASN A 146 -14.66 -6.68 -11.80
N TYR A 147 -14.78 -7.98 -12.05
CA TYR A 147 -13.64 -8.87 -12.23
C TYR A 147 -12.70 -8.37 -13.33
N GLU A 148 -13.23 -7.97 -14.49
CA GLU A 148 -12.42 -7.51 -15.64
C GLU A 148 -11.69 -6.19 -15.35
N PHE A 149 -12.31 -5.30 -14.58
CA PHE A 149 -11.70 -4.05 -14.12
C PHE A 149 -10.44 -4.32 -13.28
N LEU A 150 -10.55 -5.26 -12.36
CA LEU A 150 -9.50 -5.61 -11.41
C LEU A 150 -8.42 -6.53 -12.03
N HIS A 151 -8.83 -7.54 -12.81
CA HIS A 151 -7.93 -8.53 -13.43
C HIS A 151 -6.93 -7.86 -14.36
N LYS A 152 -7.37 -6.90 -15.19
CA LYS A 152 -6.49 -6.18 -16.12
C LYS A 152 -5.47 -5.27 -15.44
N ARG A 153 -5.71 -4.88 -14.18
CA ARG A 153 -4.92 -3.84 -13.50
C ARG A 153 -4.06 -4.38 -12.37
N ASN A 154 -4.52 -5.42 -11.68
CA ASN A 154 -4.05 -5.65 -10.31
C ASN A 154 -4.23 -7.05 -9.71
N MET A 155 -5.16 -7.84 -10.23
CA MET A 155 -5.48 -9.18 -9.69
C MET A 155 -4.63 -10.25 -10.37
N PHE A 156 -3.74 -10.88 -9.60
CA PHE A 156 -3.00 -12.07 -10.01
C PHE A 156 -3.83 -13.32 -9.68
N LEU A 157 -4.63 -13.74 -10.65
CA LEU A 157 -4.98 -15.14 -10.77
C LEU A 157 -3.95 -15.72 -11.71
N GLU A 158 -3.21 -16.73 -11.27
CA GLU A 158 -2.18 -17.38 -12.08
C GLU A 158 -2.41 -18.90 -12.07
N PRO A 159 -2.24 -19.59 -13.21
CA PRO A 159 -2.15 -21.03 -13.21
C PRO A 159 -0.83 -21.46 -12.54
N LEU A 160 -0.80 -22.65 -11.95
CA LEU A 160 0.47 -23.29 -11.58
C LEU A 160 1.31 -23.49 -12.86
N SER A 161 2.28 -22.61 -13.09
CA SER A 161 3.30 -22.86 -14.12
C SER A 161 4.10 -24.09 -13.68
N SER A 162 3.88 -25.22 -14.37
CA SER A 162 4.64 -26.45 -14.18
C SER A 162 6.10 -26.34 -14.65
N ASP A 163 6.47 -25.24 -15.29
CA ASP A 163 7.83 -24.95 -15.69
C ASP A 163 8.57 -24.13 -14.61
N ARG A 164 9.21 -24.85 -13.68
CA ARG A 164 10.39 -24.36 -12.96
C ARG A 164 11.54 -25.35 -13.15
#